data_AF-A0A2E6DAA3-F1
#
_entry.id   AF-A0A2E6DAA3-F1
#
_cell.length_a   1.000
_cell.length_b   1.000
_cell.length_c   1.000
_cell.angle_alpha   90.00
_cell.angle_beta   90.00
_cell.angle_gamma   90.00
#
_symmetry.space_group_name_H-M   'P 1'
#
loop_
_entity.id
_entity.type
_entity.pdbx_description
1 polymer ?
#
loop_
_entity_poly.entity_id
_entity_poly.type
_entity_poly.pdbx_seq_one_letter_code
_entity_poly.pdbx_strand_id
1 'polypeptide(L)'
;MRLFVSTRVCLSSLALLAGLSACADGVSNTDTIVPLVVPVYAPSESDIPVPNDLLFADTTDLTLNIPVANPADTSDPPVAMNTQDGWSLGAPFPVAFSGPIDLASAIPGGSVRIFTVTTDTTMGPVGGPITGVTGELTAADFMTALAAWDTTGSTLEIRPTQPLAPQTTYMVVLTDGITDAAGNPITTDAEYTIASSTTLLPPDHPMYPLQILVLSMEGAAEAAGVDRESIAMAYHFTTQSVAKTLMTISTVAAMGAAGEQAVIDGLCALGLVDCSSGTAPEIGSASIGTAVDTTLTTAATGGMGIADWYTAGLSLPYFLTAASNTTASGPSFDPAPLLNPWAARYPLTAFGGNEKNLTAYNLLPHPTGNEQVPVLISVPNIPAKPATGWPVTIFSHGITANRLSMAGIADSQAGIQRVVIGIDLPLHGLALTDPFFSGYKDGTTRERTFGLDLMNESTGAPGPDGIIDSSGAHMI
;
A
#
# COMPACT_ATOMS: atom_id res chain seq x y z
N MET A 1 12.34 -12.50 0.43
CA MET A 1 11.28 -13.41 -0.07
C MET A 1 11.77 -13.94 -1.41
N ARG A 2 12.39 -15.13 -1.43
CA ARG A 2 12.65 -15.80 -2.70
C ARG A 2 11.29 -16.06 -3.32
N LEU A 3 11.03 -15.60 -4.55
CA LEU A 3 9.88 -16.10 -5.31
C LEU A 3 10.10 -17.61 -5.46
N PHE A 4 9.46 -18.39 -4.59
CA PHE A 4 9.59 -19.84 -4.61
C PHE A 4 8.76 -20.38 -5.78
N VAL A 5 9.36 -20.46 -6.96
CA VAL A 5 8.96 -21.45 -7.95
C VAL A 5 9.77 -22.71 -7.70
N SER A 6 9.03 -23.79 -7.44
CA SER A 6 9.52 -25.08 -6.99
C SER A 6 10.35 -25.83 -8.03
N THR A 7 11.26 -26.65 -7.48
CA THR A 7 11.92 -27.85 -8.05
C THR A 7 13.13 -27.64 -8.96
N ARG A 8 14.30 -27.59 -8.31
CA ARG A 8 15.60 -27.92 -8.88
C ARG A 8 15.55 -29.29 -9.56
N VAL A 9 15.63 -29.30 -10.89
CA VAL A 9 16.33 -30.38 -11.60
C VAL A 9 17.71 -29.83 -11.93
N CYS A 10 18.69 -30.28 -11.18
CA CYS A 10 20.10 -30.06 -11.47
C CYS A 10 20.43 -30.86 -12.74
N LEU A 11 20.24 -30.25 -13.92
CA LEU A 11 20.83 -30.74 -15.16
C LEU A 11 22.03 -29.84 -15.48
N SER A 12 23.18 -30.35 -15.10
CA SER A 12 24.53 -29.97 -15.50
C SER A 12 24.60 -29.26 -16.87
N SER A 13 24.91 -27.98 -16.85
CA SER A 13 25.36 -27.19 -18.00
C SER A 13 26.78 -27.60 -18.39
N LEU A 14 26.90 -28.79 -18.99
CA LEU A 14 28.14 -29.28 -19.59
C LEU A 14 27.96 -29.39 -21.11
N ALA A 15 27.87 -28.27 -21.82
CA ALA A 15 27.99 -28.23 -23.28
C ALA A 15 28.11 -26.80 -23.83
N LEU A 16 29.26 -26.14 -23.65
CA LEU A 16 29.71 -25.11 -24.60
C LEU A 16 31.24 -24.91 -24.58
N LEU A 17 32.00 -26.00 -24.68
CA LEU A 17 33.41 -25.99 -25.06
C LEU A 17 33.66 -27.08 -26.10
N ALA A 18 33.28 -26.81 -27.35
CA ALA A 18 33.66 -27.64 -28.49
C ALA A 18 33.87 -26.75 -29.71
N GLY A 19 34.97 -26.00 -29.71
CA GLY A 19 35.33 -25.17 -30.85
C GLY A 19 36.52 -24.27 -30.58
N LEU A 20 37.67 -24.82 -30.20
CA LEU A 20 39.00 -24.23 -30.45
C LEU A 20 40.06 -25.28 -30.04
N SER A 21 40.27 -26.31 -30.87
CA SER A 21 41.43 -27.20 -30.75
C SER A 21 42.35 -27.03 -31.96
N ALA A 22 43.14 -25.96 -31.94
CA ALA A 22 44.36 -25.86 -32.73
C ALA A 22 45.33 -24.89 -32.04
N CYS A 23 46.42 -25.46 -31.52
CA CYS A 23 47.68 -24.79 -31.16
C CYS A 23 47.69 -23.92 -29.90
N ALA A 24 48.02 -24.53 -28.75
CA ALA A 24 48.91 -23.91 -27.76
C ALA A 24 49.53 -25.02 -26.89
N ASP A 25 50.86 -25.04 -26.84
CA ASP A 25 51.67 -25.91 -25.99
C ASP A 25 51.38 -25.70 -24.50
N GLY A 26 51.65 -26.74 -23.72
CA GLY A 26 51.27 -26.87 -22.31
C GLY A 26 51.66 -25.69 -21.43
N VAL A 27 50.63 -25.03 -20.90
CA VAL A 27 50.68 -24.31 -19.62
C VAL A 27 49.68 -25.00 -18.71
N SER A 28 50.16 -25.65 -17.64
CA SER A 28 49.28 -26.11 -16.57
C SER A 28 48.82 -24.90 -15.76
N ASN A 29 47.77 -24.22 -16.21
CA ASN A 29 47.10 -23.25 -15.37
C ASN A 29 46.37 -24.01 -14.26
N THR A 30 46.98 -24.02 -13.08
CA THR A 30 46.33 -24.33 -11.81
C THR A 30 45.72 -23.07 -11.19
N ASP A 31 45.32 -22.12 -12.05
CA ASP A 31 44.48 -21.00 -11.62
C ASP A 31 43.17 -21.59 -11.12
N THR A 32 43.03 -21.53 -9.80
CA THR A 32 41.77 -21.81 -9.15
C THR A 32 40.87 -20.65 -9.57
N ILE A 33 39.94 -20.87 -10.49
CA ILE A 33 38.94 -19.86 -10.85
C ILE A 33 38.11 -19.64 -9.59
N VAL A 34 38.38 -18.53 -8.89
CA VAL A 34 37.53 -18.08 -7.79
C VAL A 34 36.35 -17.37 -8.44
N PRO A 35 35.13 -17.93 -8.40
CA PRO A 35 33.97 -17.22 -8.90
C PRO A 35 33.77 -15.96 -8.05
N LEU A 36 33.80 -14.80 -8.69
CA LEU A 36 33.53 -13.52 -8.03
C LEU A 36 32.07 -13.49 -7.57
N VAL A 37 31.83 -12.83 -6.44
CA VAL A 37 30.47 -12.61 -5.93
C VAL A 37 29.77 -11.57 -6.80
N VAL A 38 28.52 -11.83 -7.17
CA VAL A 38 27.68 -10.92 -7.95
C VAL A 38 26.39 -10.62 -7.18
N PRO A 39 25.87 -9.39 -7.23
CA PRO A 39 24.50 -9.12 -6.78
C PRO A 39 23.54 -9.71 -7.83
N VAL A 40 22.56 -10.49 -7.40
CA VAL A 40 21.66 -11.24 -8.28
C VAL A 40 20.75 -10.27 -9.04
N TYR A 41 20.87 -10.28 -10.37
CA TYR A 41 20.04 -9.47 -11.28
C TYR A 41 19.73 -10.28 -12.55
N ALA A 42 18.77 -11.20 -12.46
CA ALA A 42 18.32 -12.03 -13.57
C ALA A 42 16.80 -11.85 -13.82
N PRO A 43 16.39 -10.70 -14.43
CA PRO A 43 15.00 -10.48 -14.81
C PRO A 43 14.37 -11.63 -15.62
N SER A 44 15.14 -12.30 -16.49
CA SER A 44 14.60 -13.41 -17.29
C SER A 44 14.21 -14.65 -16.46
N GLU A 45 14.81 -14.79 -15.26
CA GLU A 45 14.53 -15.86 -14.30
C GLU A 45 13.59 -15.41 -13.17
N SER A 46 13.08 -14.17 -13.23
CA SER A 46 12.32 -13.53 -12.13
C SER A 46 13.09 -13.44 -10.81
N ASP A 47 14.43 -13.37 -10.87
CA ASP A 47 15.29 -13.20 -9.71
C ASP A 47 15.96 -11.83 -9.75
N ILE A 48 15.28 -10.85 -9.15
CA ILE A 48 15.72 -9.46 -9.08
C ILE A 48 15.57 -8.95 -7.64
N PRO A 49 16.31 -7.91 -7.24
CA PRO A 49 16.08 -7.25 -5.97
C PRO A 49 14.63 -6.79 -5.87
N VAL A 50 14.05 -6.86 -4.68
CA VAL A 50 12.78 -6.20 -4.36
C VAL A 50 13.03 -5.16 -3.29
N PRO A 51 12.43 -3.97 -3.36
CA PRO A 51 11.51 -3.47 -4.40
C PRO A 51 12.17 -3.18 -5.76
N ASN A 52 11.43 -3.27 -6.86
CA ASN A 52 11.92 -2.96 -8.21
C ASN A 52 10.78 -2.63 -9.19
N ASP A 53 10.89 -1.52 -9.92
CA ASP A 53 9.86 -1.04 -10.84
C ASP A 53 9.77 -1.81 -12.16
N LEU A 54 10.72 -2.72 -12.45
CA LEU A 54 10.51 -3.73 -13.50
C LEU A 54 9.23 -4.54 -13.26
N LEU A 55 8.78 -4.64 -12.01
CA LEU A 55 7.53 -5.30 -11.65
C LEU A 55 6.29 -4.40 -11.91
N PHE A 56 6.43 -3.24 -12.55
CA PHE A 56 5.32 -2.53 -13.21
C PHE A 56 5.25 -2.81 -14.71
N ALA A 57 6.22 -3.52 -15.29
CA ALA A 57 6.20 -3.82 -16.72
C ALA A 57 4.89 -4.50 -17.11
N ASP A 58 4.30 -4.04 -18.21
CA ASP A 58 3.02 -4.51 -18.75
C ASP A 58 1.82 -4.40 -17.79
N THR A 59 1.92 -3.59 -16.74
CA THR A 59 0.77 -3.26 -15.89
C THR A 59 -0.38 -2.70 -16.73
N THR A 60 -1.60 -3.14 -16.42
CA THR A 60 -2.82 -2.67 -17.10
C THR A 60 -3.62 -1.68 -16.25
N ASP A 61 -3.09 -1.35 -15.09
CA ASP A 61 -3.83 -0.64 -14.06
C ASP A 61 -2.95 0.23 -13.14
N LEU A 62 -1.65 0.31 -13.42
CA LEU A 62 -0.68 1.11 -12.66
C LEU A 62 -0.47 0.63 -11.22
N THR A 63 -0.82 -0.62 -10.93
CA THR A 63 -0.36 -1.34 -9.75
C THR A 63 0.79 -2.28 -10.11
N LEU A 64 1.40 -2.85 -9.08
CA LEU A 64 2.41 -3.90 -9.23
C LEU A 64 1.86 -5.07 -10.06
N ASN A 65 2.69 -5.61 -10.95
CA ASN A 65 2.43 -6.72 -11.85
C ASN A 65 3.43 -7.86 -11.61
N ILE A 66 3.48 -8.33 -10.36
CA ILE A 66 4.34 -9.45 -9.96
C ILE A 66 3.81 -10.75 -10.60
N PRO A 67 4.65 -11.54 -11.27
CA PRO A 67 4.22 -12.84 -11.80
C PRO A 67 3.72 -13.77 -10.69
N VAL A 68 2.50 -14.29 -10.86
CA VAL A 68 1.84 -15.20 -9.91
C VAL A 68 1.30 -16.43 -10.63
N ALA A 69 1.36 -17.59 -9.97
CA ALA A 69 0.89 -18.85 -10.55
C ALA A 69 -0.65 -18.89 -10.68
N ASN A 70 -1.35 -18.30 -9.72
CA ASN A 70 -2.81 -18.23 -9.71
C ASN A 70 -3.28 -16.83 -9.26
N PRO A 71 -3.64 -15.94 -10.19
CA PRO A 71 -4.16 -14.60 -9.86
C PRO A 71 -5.45 -14.59 -9.02
N ALA A 72 -6.16 -15.72 -8.91
CA ALA A 72 -7.38 -15.82 -8.11
C ALA A 72 -7.11 -16.23 -6.64
N ASP A 73 -5.89 -16.59 -6.29
CA ASP A 73 -5.52 -16.97 -4.91
C ASP A 73 -5.17 -15.73 -4.09
N THR A 74 -6.17 -15.10 -3.46
CA THR A 74 -5.98 -13.92 -2.63
C THR A 74 -5.22 -14.19 -1.32
N SER A 75 -4.95 -15.46 -0.99
CA SER A 75 -4.09 -15.82 0.14
C SER A 75 -2.60 -15.77 -0.20
N ASP A 76 -2.25 -15.74 -1.49
CA ASP A 76 -0.88 -15.60 -1.96
C ASP A 76 -0.43 -14.13 -1.84
N PRO A 77 0.58 -13.79 -1.01
CA PRO A 77 0.95 -12.40 -0.76
C PRO A 77 1.27 -11.56 -2.02
N PRO A 78 1.95 -12.08 -3.06
CA PRO A 78 2.14 -11.37 -4.32
C PRO A 78 0.83 -10.97 -5.02
N VAL A 79 -0.22 -11.80 -4.94
CA VAL A 79 -1.55 -11.45 -5.49
C VAL A 79 -2.11 -10.23 -4.77
N ALA A 80 -1.99 -10.18 -3.44
CA ALA A 80 -2.40 -9.00 -2.68
C ALA A 80 -1.50 -7.78 -2.98
N MET A 81 -0.19 -7.98 -3.14
CA MET A 81 0.75 -6.91 -3.50
C MET A 81 0.46 -6.31 -4.87
N ASN A 82 -0.06 -7.10 -5.82
CA ASN A 82 -0.48 -6.62 -7.15
C ASN A 82 -1.70 -5.68 -7.12
N THR A 83 -2.27 -5.39 -5.95
CA THR A 83 -3.29 -4.33 -5.79
C THR A 83 -2.70 -2.98 -5.39
N GLN A 84 -1.38 -2.89 -5.20
CA GLN A 84 -0.70 -1.71 -4.67
C GLN A 84 -0.06 -0.88 -5.78
N ASP A 85 -0.12 0.45 -5.65
CA ASP A 85 0.44 1.42 -6.61
C ASP A 85 1.92 1.74 -6.40
N GLY A 86 2.62 0.91 -5.63
CA GLY A 86 4.02 1.11 -5.27
C GLY A 86 4.51 0.20 -4.16
N TRP A 87 5.74 0.45 -3.76
CA TRP A 87 6.45 -0.30 -2.73
C TRP A 87 6.35 0.36 -1.34
N SER A 88 6.55 -0.45 -0.31
CA SER A 88 6.50 0.02 1.08
C SER A 88 7.47 1.17 1.34
N LEU A 89 7.03 2.14 2.14
CA LEU A 89 7.84 3.29 2.54
C LEU A 89 8.90 2.93 3.60
N GLY A 90 8.83 1.75 4.23
CA GLY A 90 9.73 1.40 5.33
C GLY A 90 10.14 -0.06 5.41
N ALA A 91 9.76 -0.89 4.43
CA ALA A 91 10.23 -2.28 4.40
C ALA A 91 11.72 -2.34 4.02
N PRO A 92 12.49 -3.30 4.56
CA PRO A 92 13.83 -3.60 4.09
C PRO A 92 13.87 -3.99 2.61
N PHE A 93 14.94 -3.65 1.91
CA PHE A 93 15.22 -4.04 0.53
C PHE A 93 16.24 -5.19 0.54
N PRO A 94 15.80 -6.46 0.43
CA PRO A 94 16.72 -7.57 0.29
C PRO A 94 17.35 -7.58 -1.10
N VAL A 95 18.68 -7.57 -1.14
CA VAL A 95 19.49 -7.84 -2.34
C VAL A 95 20.24 -9.14 -2.10
N ALA A 96 19.94 -10.15 -2.93
CA ALA A 96 20.65 -11.42 -2.90
C ALA A 96 21.97 -11.32 -3.67
N PHE A 97 22.96 -12.08 -3.24
CA PHE A 97 24.26 -12.25 -3.88
C PHE A 97 24.52 -13.73 -4.16
N SER A 98 25.37 -14.02 -5.14
CA SER A 98 25.77 -15.40 -5.48
C SER A 98 26.60 -16.09 -4.39
N GLY A 99 27.10 -15.31 -3.41
CA GLY A 99 27.87 -15.79 -2.27
C GLY A 99 27.91 -14.74 -1.14
N PRO A 100 28.57 -15.08 -0.01
CA PRO A 100 28.65 -14.20 1.15
C PRO A 100 29.43 -12.92 0.86
N ILE A 101 28.96 -11.81 1.44
CA ILE A 101 29.63 -10.50 1.39
C ILE A 101 30.21 -10.10 2.75
N ASP A 102 31.21 -9.23 2.76
CA ASP A 102 31.66 -8.54 3.97
C ASP A 102 30.76 -7.33 4.23
N LEU A 103 29.92 -7.41 5.27
CA LEU A 103 29.02 -6.32 5.66
C LEU A 103 29.77 -5.01 5.96
N ALA A 104 31.02 -5.05 6.42
CA ALA A 104 31.79 -3.85 6.72
C ALA A 104 32.11 -3.03 5.45
N SER A 105 32.09 -3.68 4.28
CA SER A 105 32.29 -3.04 2.98
C SER A 105 31.02 -2.41 2.42
N ALA A 106 29.82 -2.76 2.90
CA ALA A 106 28.53 -2.24 2.44
C ALA A 106 28.15 -0.94 3.18
N ILE A 107 28.74 0.18 2.77
CA ILE A 107 28.67 1.47 3.47
C ILE A 107 27.55 2.35 2.89
N PRO A 108 26.55 2.77 3.70
CA PRO A 108 25.54 3.75 3.28
C PRO A 108 26.15 5.08 2.81
N GLY A 109 25.79 5.52 1.60
CA GLY A 109 26.36 6.72 0.96
C GLY A 109 27.79 6.53 0.43
N GLY A 110 28.36 5.33 0.58
CA GLY A 110 29.63 4.92 0.01
C GLY A 110 29.39 3.89 -1.10
N SER A 111 29.52 2.61 -0.77
CA SER A 111 29.35 1.50 -1.72
C SER A 111 27.90 1.08 -1.95
N VAL A 112 26.98 1.56 -1.11
CA VAL A 112 25.53 1.47 -1.28
C VAL A 112 24.99 2.90 -1.36
N ARG A 113 24.54 3.32 -2.54
CA ARG A 113 24.01 4.67 -2.77
C ARG A 113 22.55 4.62 -3.15
N ILE A 114 21.77 5.57 -2.65
CA ILE A 114 20.33 5.66 -2.94
C ILE A 114 20.00 7.10 -3.29
N PHE A 115 19.40 7.31 -4.44
CA PHE A 115 19.05 8.62 -4.97
C PHE A 115 17.54 8.78 -5.09
N THR A 116 17.02 9.96 -4.81
CA THR A 116 15.71 10.35 -5.32
C THR A 116 15.85 10.80 -6.77
N VAL A 117 14.98 10.30 -7.64
CA VAL A 117 15.12 10.48 -9.10
C VAL A 117 13.80 10.86 -9.75
N THR A 118 13.88 11.48 -10.93
CA THR A 118 12.73 11.65 -11.84
C THR A 118 12.84 10.66 -12.98
N THR A 119 11.69 10.20 -13.49
CA THR A 119 11.60 9.26 -14.61
C THR A 119 10.88 9.89 -15.79
N ASP A 120 11.09 9.33 -16.98
CA ASP A 120 10.32 9.66 -18.18
C ASP A 120 8.93 9.04 -18.07
N THR A 121 7.90 9.88 -18.05
CA THR A 121 6.51 9.45 -17.87
C THR A 121 5.74 9.30 -19.19
N THR A 122 6.42 9.33 -20.34
CA THR A 122 5.78 9.33 -21.67
C THR A 122 5.04 8.02 -21.96
N MET A 123 5.60 6.88 -21.55
CA MET A 123 5.00 5.55 -21.75
C MET A 123 4.08 5.12 -20.60
N GLY A 124 4.07 5.87 -19.50
CA GLY A 124 3.34 5.57 -18.27
C GLY A 124 3.95 6.33 -17.09
N PRO A 125 3.21 6.57 -16.00
CA PRO A 125 3.68 7.38 -14.89
C PRO A 125 4.71 6.69 -13.97
N VAL A 126 4.98 5.39 -14.17
CA VAL A 126 5.91 4.58 -13.36
C VAL A 126 6.75 3.66 -14.26
N GLY A 127 7.92 3.24 -13.79
CA GLY A 127 8.80 2.28 -14.49
C GLY A 127 9.56 2.82 -15.71
N GLY A 128 9.52 4.13 -15.95
CA GLY A 128 10.22 4.77 -17.06
C GLY A 128 11.73 4.96 -16.82
N PRO A 129 12.52 5.22 -17.87
CA PRO A 129 13.94 5.58 -17.76
C PRO A 129 14.17 6.81 -16.87
N ILE A 130 15.31 6.88 -16.19
CA ILE A 130 15.65 8.03 -15.33
C ILE A 130 16.01 9.24 -16.18
N THR A 131 15.45 10.40 -15.81
CA THR A 131 15.68 11.70 -16.46
C THR A 131 16.54 12.65 -15.62
N GLY A 132 16.68 12.40 -14.31
CA GLY A 132 17.51 13.22 -13.44
C GLY A 132 17.56 12.74 -11.99
N VAL A 133 18.57 13.20 -11.27
CA VAL A 133 18.74 13.02 -9.82
C VAL A 133 18.30 14.29 -9.10
N THR A 134 17.44 14.15 -8.10
CA THR A 134 16.91 15.28 -7.31
C THR A 134 17.49 15.34 -5.90
N GLY A 135 18.12 14.27 -5.43
CA GLY A 135 18.69 14.18 -4.10
C GLY A 135 19.34 12.83 -3.86
N GLU A 136 20.03 12.71 -2.74
CA GLU A 136 20.69 11.48 -2.29
C GLU A 136 20.38 11.26 -0.81
N LEU A 137 20.12 9.99 -0.47
CA LEU A 137 19.95 9.54 0.90
C LEU A 137 21.30 9.30 1.55
N THR A 138 21.37 9.58 2.84
CA THR A 138 22.59 9.50 3.64
C THR A 138 22.50 8.35 4.65
N ALA A 139 23.60 8.10 5.38
CA ALA A 139 23.62 7.16 6.50
C ALA A 139 22.65 7.52 7.66
N ALA A 140 22.03 8.71 7.63
CA ALA A 140 20.95 9.06 8.56
C ALA A 140 19.60 8.46 8.14
N ASP A 141 19.40 8.20 6.85
CA ASP A 141 18.11 7.83 6.24
C ASP A 141 17.95 6.31 6.10
N PHE A 142 19.06 5.57 6.03
CA PHE A 142 19.05 4.12 5.95
C PHE A 142 20.31 3.49 6.56
N MET A 143 20.23 2.19 6.82
CA MET A 143 21.35 1.35 7.23
C MET A 143 21.45 0.08 6.38
N THR A 144 22.62 -0.54 6.37
CA THR A 144 22.88 -1.85 5.76
C THR A 144 23.00 -2.91 6.85
N ALA A 145 22.46 -4.10 6.60
CA ALA A 145 22.57 -5.25 7.47
C ALA A 145 22.58 -6.54 6.65
N LEU A 146 23.07 -7.65 7.20
CA LEU A 146 22.79 -8.96 6.62
C LEU A 146 21.39 -9.41 7.04
N ALA A 147 20.68 -10.06 6.12
CA ALA A 147 19.34 -10.59 6.38
C ALA A 147 19.37 -11.63 7.51
N ALA A 148 18.60 -11.42 8.57
CA ALA A 148 18.62 -12.29 9.75
C ALA A 148 18.14 -13.72 9.46
N TRP A 149 17.35 -13.90 8.40
CA TRP A 149 16.85 -15.20 7.95
C TRP A 149 17.82 -15.93 7.00
N ASP A 150 18.86 -15.26 6.50
CA ASP A 150 19.88 -15.86 5.62
C ASP A 150 21.16 -16.17 6.41
N THR A 151 21.31 -17.43 6.80
CA THR A 151 22.50 -17.90 7.53
C THR A 151 23.75 -18.00 6.65
N THR A 152 23.63 -17.85 5.33
CA THR A 152 24.78 -17.89 4.42
C THR A 152 25.50 -16.55 4.34
N GLY A 153 24.89 -15.46 4.80
CA GLY A 153 25.45 -14.11 4.69
C GLY A 153 25.48 -13.57 3.25
N SER A 154 24.67 -14.14 2.36
CA SER A 154 24.62 -13.78 0.93
C SER A 154 23.47 -12.81 0.61
N THR A 155 22.81 -12.26 1.63
CA THR A 155 21.70 -11.32 1.44
C THR A 155 21.95 -10.06 2.24
N LEU A 156 22.14 -8.95 1.51
CA LEU A 156 22.18 -7.60 2.08
C LEU A 156 20.75 -7.10 2.24
N GLU A 157 20.43 -6.51 3.37
CA GLU A 157 19.22 -5.73 3.58
C GLU A 157 19.59 -4.25 3.71
N ILE A 158 19.01 -3.44 2.84
CA ILE A 158 19.01 -1.98 2.94
C ILE A 158 17.75 -1.60 3.72
N ARG A 159 17.89 -0.93 4.86
CA ARG A 159 16.78 -0.68 5.79
C ARG A 159 16.58 0.82 5.99
N PRO A 160 15.47 1.40 5.52
CA PRO A 160 15.11 2.77 5.88
C PRO A 160 15.02 2.94 7.41
N THR A 161 15.60 4.00 7.96
CA THR A 161 15.50 4.34 9.40
C THR A 161 14.27 5.18 9.71
N GLN A 162 13.68 5.78 8.67
CA GLN A 162 12.43 6.53 8.68
C GLN A 162 11.62 6.16 7.44
N PRO A 163 10.29 6.35 7.45
CA PRO A 163 9.49 6.20 6.24
C PRO A 163 10.02 7.09 5.11
N LEU A 164 10.25 6.50 3.95
CA LEU A 164 10.55 7.20 2.71
C LEU A 164 9.39 8.11 2.29
N ALA A 165 9.68 9.09 1.43
CA ALA A 165 8.66 9.99 0.91
C ALA A 165 7.67 9.19 0.04
N PRO A 166 6.36 9.41 0.18
CA PRO A 166 5.35 8.73 -0.64
C PRO A 166 5.45 9.13 -2.11
N GLN A 167 4.95 8.26 -2.99
CA GLN A 167 4.89 8.50 -4.45
C GLN A 167 6.22 9.00 -5.05
N THR A 168 7.35 8.54 -4.51
CA THR A 168 8.68 8.98 -4.89
C THR A 168 9.47 7.80 -5.44
N THR A 169 10.17 8.03 -6.56
CA THR A 169 11.07 7.04 -7.18
C THR A 169 12.47 7.18 -6.60
N TYR A 170 13.02 6.04 -6.17
CA TYR A 170 14.36 5.89 -5.63
C TYR A 170 15.18 4.98 -6.53
N MET A 171 16.42 5.39 -6.84
CA MET A 171 17.41 4.55 -7.53
C MET A 171 18.43 4.05 -6.51
N VAL A 172 18.60 2.74 -6.43
CA VAL A 172 19.64 2.07 -5.64
C VAL A 172 20.81 1.72 -6.56
N VAL A 173 22.02 2.03 -6.12
CA VAL A 173 23.28 1.72 -6.82
C VAL A 173 24.19 0.97 -5.86
N LEU A 174 24.64 -0.20 -6.28
CA LEU A 174 25.64 -1.01 -5.59
C LEU A 174 26.94 -0.95 -6.39
N THR A 175 28.04 -0.65 -5.70
CA THR A 175 29.37 -0.56 -6.33
C THR A 175 30.26 -1.73 -5.95
N ASP A 176 31.34 -1.93 -6.70
CA ASP A 176 32.45 -2.85 -6.42
C ASP A 176 33.22 -2.53 -5.11
N GLY A 177 32.95 -1.38 -4.48
CA GLY A 177 33.35 -1.10 -3.10
C GLY A 177 32.76 -2.08 -2.06
N ILE A 178 31.72 -2.84 -2.42
CA ILE A 178 31.27 -4.01 -1.66
C ILE A 178 32.19 -5.18 -2.01
N THR A 179 32.72 -5.87 -1.01
CA THR A 179 33.62 -7.01 -1.17
C THR A 179 33.06 -8.29 -0.58
N ASP A 180 33.59 -9.43 -1.03
CA ASP A 180 33.41 -10.71 -0.34
C ASP A 180 34.25 -10.79 0.95
N ALA A 181 34.12 -11.90 1.70
CA ALA A 181 34.89 -12.13 2.92
C ALA A 181 36.41 -12.29 2.70
N ALA A 182 36.86 -12.49 1.46
CA ALA A 182 38.26 -12.55 1.08
C ALA A 182 38.80 -11.19 0.61
N GLY A 183 37.96 -10.15 0.55
CA GLY A 183 38.31 -8.80 0.11
C GLY A 183 38.27 -8.62 -1.41
N ASN A 184 37.70 -9.57 -2.16
CA ASN A 184 37.50 -9.39 -3.60
C ASN A 184 36.27 -8.50 -3.84
N PRO A 185 36.36 -7.46 -4.69
CA PRO A 185 35.21 -6.67 -5.12
C PRO A 185 34.11 -7.53 -5.73
N ILE A 186 32.84 -7.17 -5.49
CA ILE A 186 31.73 -7.74 -6.26
C ILE A 186 31.83 -7.32 -7.73
N THR A 187 31.25 -8.10 -8.62
CA THR A 187 31.15 -7.78 -10.05
C THR A 187 29.69 -7.86 -10.52
N THR A 188 29.44 -7.52 -11.77
CA THR A 188 28.10 -7.50 -12.38
C THR A 188 27.58 -8.92 -12.64
N ASP A 189 26.27 -9.12 -12.49
CA ASP A 189 25.58 -10.31 -12.99
C ASP A 189 25.65 -10.37 -14.53
N ALA A 190 25.48 -11.56 -15.12
CA ALA A 190 25.52 -11.77 -16.56
C ALA A 190 24.46 -10.95 -17.31
N GLU A 191 23.21 -10.93 -16.85
CA GLU A 191 22.15 -10.15 -17.52
C GLU A 191 22.35 -8.65 -17.34
N TYR A 192 22.80 -8.22 -16.14
CA TYR A 192 23.16 -6.82 -15.91
C TYR A 192 24.30 -6.38 -16.82
N THR A 193 25.34 -7.20 -17.00
CA THR A 193 26.48 -6.93 -17.89
C THR A 193 26.04 -6.69 -19.34
N ILE A 194 25.05 -7.46 -19.82
CA ILE A 194 24.48 -7.27 -21.16
C ILE A 194 23.70 -5.94 -21.21
N ALA A 195 22.91 -5.65 -20.19
CA ALA A 195 22.07 -4.45 -20.11
C ALA A 195 22.86 -3.15 -19.86
N SER A 196 24.04 -3.21 -19.23
CA SER A 196 24.90 -2.03 -19.01
C SER A 196 25.85 -1.74 -20.17
N SER A 197 25.92 -2.61 -21.18
CA SER A 197 26.71 -2.37 -22.38
C SER A 197 26.27 -1.10 -23.11
N THR A 198 27.23 -0.21 -23.40
CA THR A 198 26.98 1.02 -24.19
C THR A 198 26.79 0.75 -25.68
N THR A 199 27.09 -0.47 -26.14
CA THR A 199 26.75 -0.90 -27.50
C THR A 199 25.28 -1.26 -27.53
N LEU A 200 24.47 -0.35 -28.10
CA LEU A 200 23.02 -0.53 -28.18
C LEU A 200 22.65 -1.79 -28.97
N LEU A 201 21.78 -2.58 -28.36
CA LEU A 201 21.10 -3.68 -29.02
C LEU A 201 20.15 -3.12 -30.10
N PRO A 202 19.79 -3.91 -31.12
CA PRO A 202 18.73 -3.55 -32.05
C PRO A 202 17.42 -3.25 -31.29
N PRO A 203 16.60 -2.25 -31.70
CA PRO A 203 15.36 -1.92 -31.00
C PRO A 203 14.33 -3.06 -30.90
N ASP A 204 14.41 -4.06 -31.78
CA ASP A 204 13.58 -5.27 -31.78
C ASP A 204 14.13 -6.39 -30.89
N HIS A 205 15.30 -6.20 -30.28
CA HIS A 205 15.88 -7.17 -29.36
C HIS A 205 15.12 -7.19 -28.01
N PRO A 206 14.78 -8.37 -27.44
CA PRO A 206 14.00 -8.45 -26.19
C PRO A 206 14.60 -7.73 -24.98
N MET A 207 15.94 -7.65 -24.90
CA MET A 207 16.66 -6.93 -23.84
C MET A 207 16.86 -5.44 -24.10
N TYR A 208 16.46 -4.92 -25.26
CA TYR A 208 16.63 -3.51 -25.59
C TYR A 208 15.95 -2.58 -24.57
N PRO A 209 14.68 -2.81 -24.15
CA PRO A 209 14.04 -1.96 -23.14
C PRO A 209 14.80 -1.96 -21.80
N LEU A 210 15.25 -3.14 -21.34
CA LEU A 210 16.04 -3.28 -20.12
C LEU A 210 17.37 -2.54 -20.23
N GLN A 211 18.05 -2.63 -21.39
CA GLN A 211 19.29 -1.90 -21.65
C GLN A 211 19.09 -0.39 -21.54
N ILE A 212 18.00 0.15 -22.10
CA ILE A 212 17.69 1.58 -21.99
C ILE A 212 17.47 2.00 -20.53
N LEU A 213 16.75 1.19 -19.74
CA LEU A 213 16.56 1.45 -18.31
C LEU A 213 17.90 1.46 -17.56
N VAL A 214 18.72 0.41 -17.71
CA VAL A 214 20.01 0.30 -17.02
C VAL A 214 20.97 1.42 -17.42
N LEU A 215 21.08 1.73 -18.72
CA LEU A 215 21.93 2.84 -19.18
C LEU A 215 21.46 4.21 -18.64
N SER A 216 20.15 4.41 -18.47
CA SER A 216 19.62 5.64 -17.86
C SER A 216 19.98 5.73 -16.37
N MET A 217 19.96 4.60 -15.65
CA MET A 217 20.33 4.53 -14.23
C MET A 217 21.82 4.78 -14.03
N GLU A 218 22.69 4.12 -14.81
CA GLU A 218 24.13 4.35 -14.73
C GLU A 218 24.52 5.77 -15.13
N GLY A 219 23.91 6.32 -16.19
CA GLY A 219 24.17 7.70 -16.60
C GLY A 219 23.75 8.72 -15.54
N ALA A 220 22.62 8.49 -14.86
CA ALA A 220 22.17 9.34 -13.75
C ALA A 220 23.08 9.21 -12.53
N ALA A 221 23.53 8.00 -12.20
CA ALA A 221 24.47 7.73 -11.12
C ALA A 221 25.83 8.39 -11.39
N GLU A 222 26.34 8.28 -12.62
CA GLU A 222 27.57 8.93 -13.08
C GLU A 222 27.49 10.44 -12.96
N ALA A 223 26.38 11.04 -13.42
CA ALA A 223 26.11 12.47 -13.28
C ALA A 223 26.04 12.92 -11.80
N ALA A 224 25.69 12.01 -10.89
CA ALA A 224 25.67 12.22 -9.43
C ALA A 224 26.98 11.79 -8.74
N GLY A 225 28.06 11.57 -9.51
CA GLY A 225 29.41 11.34 -9.01
C GLY A 225 29.73 9.89 -8.60
N VAL A 226 28.93 8.90 -9.05
CA VAL A 226 29.36 7.49 -9.00
C VAL A 226 30.33 7.23 -10.15
N ASP A 227 31.42 6.52 -9.89
CA ASP A 227 32.29 6.05 -10.97
C ASP A 227 31.58 4.93 -11.75
N ARG A 228 31.39 5.09 -13.06
CA ARG A 228 30.52 4.19 -13.83
C ARG A 228 31.04 2.76 -13.84
N GLU A 229 32.35 2.62 -13.98
CA GLU A 229 33.05 1.32 -13.98
C GLU A 229 32.96 0.60 -12.63
N SER A 230 32.67 1.32 -11.54
CA SER A 230 32.47 0.74 -10.21
C SER A 230 31.07 0.15 -10.02
N ILE A 231 30.10 0.43 -10.89
CA ILE A 231 28.70 0.02 -10.70
C ILE A 231 28.57 -1.48 -10.97
N ALA A 232 28.21 -2.24 -9.92
CA ALA A 232 27.92 -3.67 -10.00
C ALA A 232 26.43 -3.95 -10.27
N MET A 233 25.55 -3.05 -9.83
CA MET A 233 24.10 -3.13 -10.06
C MET A 233 23.46 -1.76 -9.83
N ALA A 234 22.50 -1.41 -10.67
CA ALA A 234 21.57 -0.33 -10.43
C ALA A 234 20.12 -0.79 -10.72
N TYR A 235 19.20 -0.41 -9.84
CA TYR A 235 17.76 -0.61 -10.04
C TYR A 235 17.00 0.55 -9.39
N HIS A 236 15.76 0.78 -9.80
CA HIS A 236 14.91 1.79 -9.16
C HIS A 236 13.57 1.22 -8.74
N PHE A 237 12.93 1.88 -7.79
CA PHE A 237 11.61 1.54 -7.29
C PHE A 237 10.81 2.79 -6.90
N THR A 238 9.49 2.73 -7.02
CA THR A 238 8.57 3.80 -6.65
C THR A 238 7.77 3.42 -5.42
N THR A 239 7.77 4.29 -4.42
CA THR A 239 7.02 4.10 -3.18
C THR A 239 5.52 4.35 -3.36
N GLN A 240 4.70 3.67 -2.55
CA GLN A 240 3.24 3.82 -2.57
C GLN A 240 2.80 5.27 -2.35
N SER A 241 1.64 5.61 -2.89
CA SER A 241 1.12 6.98 -2.78
C SER A 241 0.65 7.35 -1.38
N VAL A 242 0.24 6.37 -0.57
CA VAL A 242 -0.32 6.42 0.80
C VAL A 242 -1.15 7.66 1.16
N ALA A 243 -2.36 7.45 1.68
CA ALA A 243 -3.29 8.50 2.10
C ALA A 243 -3.83 9.43 0.99
N LYS A 244 -3.28 9.46 -0.23
CA LYS A 244 -3.76 10.32 -1.33
C LYS A 244 -5.25 10.13 -1.61
N THR A 245 -5.72 8.88 -1.70
CA THR A 245 -7.14 8.53 -1.85
C THR A 245 -8.00 9.03 -0.68
N LEU A 246 -7.54 8.85 0.57
CA LEU A 246 -8.28 9.30 1.75
C LEU A 246 -8.35 10.83 1.84
N MET A 247 -7.27 11.53 1.49
CA MET A 247 -7.24 12.99 1.42
C MET A 247 -8.14 13.52 0.30
N THR A 248 -8.17 12.84 -0.85
CA THR A 248 -9.12 13.13 -1.94
C THR A 248 -10.56 13.05 -1.43
N ILE A 249 -10.93 11.95 -0.76
CA ILE A 249 -12.29 11.79 -0.24
C ILE A 249 -12.59 12.77 0.88
N SER A 250 -11.62 13.10 1.73
CA SER A 250 -11.79 14.16 2.73
C SER A 250 -12.05 15.52 2.08
N THR A 251 -11.38 15.83 0.97
CA THR A 251 -11.60 17.07 0.21
C THR A 251 -12.98 17.07 -0.44
N VAL A 252 -13.38 15.96 -1.06
CA VAL A 252 -14.71 15.79 -1.64
C VAL A 252 -15.80 15.92 -0.57
N ALA A 253 -15.63 15.30 0.59
CA ALA A 253 -16.58 15.41 1.69
C ALA A 253 -16.73 16.85 2.22
N ALA A 254 -15.65 17.63 2.21
CA ALA A 254 -15.65 19.02 2.67
C ALA A 254 -16.23 20.01 1.64
N MET A 255 -15.94 19.80 0.34
CA MET A 255 -16.30 20.71 -0.74
C MET A 255 -17.54 20.28 -1.54
N GLY A 256 -18.03 19.06 -1.30
CA GLY A 256 -19.13 18.45 -2.06
C GLY A 256 -18.80 18.31 -3.54
N ALA A 257 -19.82 18.50 -4.37
CA ALA A 257 -19.72 18.35 -5.83
C ALA A 257 -18.60 19.20 -6.48
N ALA A 258 -18.27 20.37 -5.92
CA ALA A 258 -17.19 21.21 -6.43
C ALA A 258 -15.80 20.59 -6.19
N GLY A 259 -15.61 19.93 -5.04
CA GLY A 259 -14.36 19.22 -4.75
C GLY A 259 -14.21 17.98 -5.62
N GLU A 260 -15.29 17.23 -5.81
CA GLU A 260 -15.29 16.07 -6.70
C GLU A 260 -15.00 16.46 -8.15
N GLN A 261 -15.63 17.52 -8.65
CA GLN A 261 -15.37 18.03 -10.00
C GLN A 261 -13.90 18.41 -10.20
N ALA A 262 -13.28 19.06 -9.22
CA ALA A 262 -11.87 19.42 -9.32
C ALA A 262 -10.94 18.18 -9.40
N VAL A 263 -11.30 17.09 -8.72
CA VAL A 263 -10.56 15.83 -8.81
C VAL A 263 -10.77 15.18 -10.18
N ILE A 264 -12.01 15.16 -10.68
CA ILE A 264 -12.33 14.67 -12.03
C ILE A 264 -11.50 15.43 -13.07
N ASP A 265 -11.53 16.77 -13.06
CA ASP A 265 -10.79 17.61 -14.00
C ASP A 265 -9.28 17.29 -13.97
N GLY A 266 -8.72 17.07 -12.77
CA GLY A 266 -7.32 16.67 -12.59
C GLY A 266 -7.01 15.30 -13.20
N LEU A 267 -7.87 14.30 -13.00
CA LEU A 267 -7.73 12.98 -13.62
C LEU A 267 -7.82 13.06 -15.15
N CYS A 268 -8.79 13.82 -15.68
CA CYS A 268 -8.94 14.01 -17.12
C CYS A 268 -7.72 14.69 -17.74
N ALA A 269 -7.09 15.64 -17.02
CA ALA A 269 -5.89 16.33 -17.47
C ALA A 269 -4.67 15.41 -17.58
N LEU A 270 -4.64 14.29 -16.84
CA LEU A 270 -3.59 13.26 -16.99
C LEU A 270 -3.75 12.44 -18.28
N GLY A 271 -4.92 12.45 -18.91
CA GLY A 271 -5.19 11.68 -20.13
C GLY A 271 -5.23 10.17 -19.91
N LEU A 272 -5.24 9.69 -18.66
CA LEU A 272 -5.25 8.27 -18.31
C LEU A 272 -6.66 7.68 -18.23
N VAL A 273 -7.66 8.53 -17.94
CA VAL A 273 -9.07 8.16 -17.78
C VAL A 273 -9.89 8.72 -18.94
N ASP A 274 -10.94 7.99 -19.34
CA ASP A 274 -11.92 8.50 -20.29
C ASP A 274 -13.02 9.29 -19.57
N CYS A 275 -12.95 10.61 -19.70
CA CYS A 275 -13.92 11.56 -19.16
C CYS A 275 -15.01 11.97 -20.16
N SER A 276 -15.21 11.21 -21.24
CA SER A 276 -16.25 11.53 -22.24
C SER A 276 -17.68 11.30 -21.72
N SER A 277 -17.85 10.52 -20.66
CA SER A 277 -19.12 10.28 -19.97
C SER A 277 -18.90 10.02 -18.47
N GLY A 278 -19.96 10.15 -17.65
CA GLY A 278 -19.86 9.85 -16.20
C GLY A 278 -18.99 10.84 -15.40
N THR A 279 -18.87 12.08 -15.86
CA THR A 279 -18.07 13.15 -15.22
C THR A 279 -18.85 14.03 -14.27
N ALA A 280 -20.16 13.77 -14.11
CA ALA A 280 -20.93 14.45 -13.11
C ALA A 280 -20.46 14.00 -11.71
N PRO A 281 -20.37 14.91 -10.74
CA PRO A 281 -20.18 14.53 -9.35
C PRO A 281 -21.32 13.62 -8.85
N GLU A 282 -20.97 12.50 -8.21
CA GLU A 282 -21.91 11.52 -7.65
C GLU A 282 -21.61 11.16 -6.19
N ILE A 283 -20.43 11.52 -5.66
CA ILE A 283 -20.13 11.35 -4.24
C ILE A 283 -20.94 12.40 -3.48
N GLY A 284 -21.96 11.93 -2.76
CA GLY A 284 -22.78 12.79 -1.92
C GLY A 284 -21.96 13.53 -0.86
N SER A 285 -22.49 14.64 -0.34
CA SER A 285 -21.90 15.28 0.85
C SER A 285 -22.29 14.52 2.10
N ALA A 286 -21.34 14.32 3.03
CA ALA A 286 -21.66 13.84 4.36
C ALA A 286 -22.51 14.90 5.10
N SER A 287 -23.60 14.47 5.75
CA SER A 287 -24.49 15.39 6.47
C SER A 287 -25.06 14.76 7.73
N ILE A 288 -24.92 15.45 8.85
CA ILE A 288 -25.57 15.07 10.11
C ILE A 288 -27.00 15.60 10.15
N GLY A 289 -27.94 14.73 10.52
CA GLY A 289 -29.34 15.09 10.73
C GLY A 289 -29.56 15.84 12.04
N THR A 290 -30.82 16.19 12.30
CA THR A 290 -31.22 16.85 13.55
C THR A 290 -30.97 15.94 14.74
N ALA A 291 -30.28 16.47 15.77
CA ALA A 291 -30.12 15.77 17.03
C ALA A 291 -31.46 15.66 17.78
N VAL A 292 -31.76 14.45 18.26
CA VAL A 292 -32.96 14.11 18.99
C VAL A 292 -32.59 13.85 20.45
N ASP A 293 -33.26 14.54 21.37
CA ASP A 293 -33.09 14.36 22.80
C ASP A 293 -33.61 12.98 23.22
N THR A 294 -32.76 12.19 23.88
CA THR A 294 -33.14 10.84 24.36
C THR A 294 -33.90 10.88 25.68
N THR A 295 -33.97 12.05 26.34
CA THR A 295 -34.43 12.27 27.73
C THR A 295 -33.56 11.60 28.80
N LEU A 296 -32.44 10.97 28.41
CA LEU A 296 -31.48 10.35 29.30
C LEU A 296 -30.32 11.30 29.58
N THR A 297 -29.82 11.26 30.81
CA THR A 297 -28.54 11.89 31.17
C THR A 297 -27.42 10.86 31.20
N THR A 298 -26.18 11.30 31.33
CA THR A 298 -25.01 10.42 31.56
C THR A 298 -25.16 9.51 32.78
N ALA A 299 -26.10 9.77 33.69
CA ALA A 299 -26.44 8.82 34.76
C ALA A 299 -26.96 7.47 34.24
N ALA A 300 -27.64 7.46 33.07
CA ALA A 300 -28.13 6.23 32.43
C ALA A 300 -26.99 5.28 32.00
N THR A 301 -25.77 5.81 31.89
CA THR A 301 -24.55 5.08 31.49
C THR A 301 -23.53 5.02 32.63
N GLY A 302 -23.96 5.25 33.88
CA GLY A 302 -23.11 5.18 35.06
C GLY A 302 -22.30 6.45 35.37
N GLY A 303 -22.57 7.57 34.69
CA GLY A 303 -21.96 8.87 34.93
C GLY A 303 -22.65 9.68 36.03
N MET A 304 -22.24 10.94 36.16
CA MET A 304 -22.73 11.93 37.14
C MET A 304 -24.05 12.60 36.74
N GLY A 305 -24.49 12.47 35.49
CA GLY A 305 -25.74 13.06 35.01
C GLY A 305 -25.68 14.54 34.63
N ILE A 306 -24.48 15.11 34.44
CA ILE A 306 -24.28 16.54 34.13
C ILE A 306 -24.25 16.84 32.63
N ALA A 307 -24.57 15.84 31.81
CA ALA A 307 -24.80 15.98 30.38
C ALA A 307 -26.00 15.12 29.96
N ASP A 308 -26.69 15.58 28.94
CA ASP A 308 -27.82 14.93 28.31
C ASP A 308 -27.37 14.17 27.06
N TRP A 309 -27.97 13.01 26.82
CA TRP A 309 -27.71 12.20 25.64
C TRP A 309 -28.66 12.59 24.50
N TYR A 310 -28.07 12.80 23.33
CA TYR A 310 -28.76 13.02 22.08
C TYR A 310 -28.33 11.97 21.06
N THR A 311 -29.21 11.60 20.15
CA THR A 311 -28.89 10.76 18.98
C THR A 311 -29.14 11.52 17.69
N ALA A 312 -28.42 11.16 16.63
CA ALA A 312 -28.69 11.65 15.28
C ALA A 312 -28.36 10.57 14.25
N GLY A 313 -28.85 10.73 13.01
CA GLY A 313 -28.35 9.99 11.86
C GLY A 313 -27.31 10.80 11.10
N LEU A 314 -26.23 10.17 10.67
CA LEU A 314 -25.21 10.75 9.80
C LEU A 314 -25.29 10.05 8.44
N SER A 315 -25.60 10.82 7.39
CA SER A 315 -25.52 10.33 6.02
C SER A 315 -24.08 10.33 5.56
N LEU A 316 -23.59 9.18 5.11
CA LEU A 316 -22.24 9.01 4.58
C LEU A 316 -22.29 8.37 3.19
N PRO A 317 -21.50 8.87 2.23
CA PRO A 317 -21.18 8.11 1.03
C PRO A 317 -20.59 6.76 1.42
N TYR A 318 -21.02 5.72 0.73
CA TYR A 318 -20.55 4.37 0.93
C TYR A 318 -19.89 3.86 -0.34
N PHE A 319 -18.75 3.18 -0.17
CA PHE A 319 -17.89 2.72 -1.27
C PHE A 319 -17.66 1.19 -1.25
N LEU A 320 -18.23 0.53 -0.24
CA LEU A 320 -18.31 -0.94 -0.15
C LEU A 320 -19.74 -1.38 -0.43
N THR A 321 -19.99 -2.67 -0.51
CA THR A 321 -21.37 -3.17 -0.50
C THR A 321 -21.83 -3.32 0.95
N ALA A 322 -22.88 -2.62 1.36
CA ALA A 322 -23.45 -2.81 2.71
C ALA A 322 -24.19 -4.14 2.75
N ALA A 323 -24.21 -4.80 3.91
CA ALA A 323 -24.99 -6.01 4.09
C ALA A 323 -26.48 -5.68 4.01
N SER A 324 -27.25 -6.50 3.30
CA SER A 324 -28.71 -6.40 3.34
C SER A 324 -29.24 -6.96 4.65
N ASN A 325 -30.12 -6.21 5.29
CA ASN A 325 -30.90 -6.67 6.43
C ASN A 325 -32.29 -6.04 6.40
N THR A 326 -33.32 -6.86 6.28
CA THR A 326 -34.72 -6.37 6.21
C THR A 326 -35.36 -6.21 7.59
N THR A 327 -34.66 -6.60 8.65
CA THR A 327 -35.16 -6.64 10.02
C THR A 327 -34.51 -5.57 10.88
N ALA A 328 -35.23 -5.08 11.90
CA ALA A 328 -34.66 -4.08 12.82
C ALA A 328 -33.69 -4.70 13.84
N SER A 329 -33.82 -5.99 14.15
CA SER A 329 -33.12 -6.63 15.27
C SER A 329 -32.73 -8.09 15.01
N GLY A 330 -32.84 -8.57 13.78
CA GLY A 330 -32.49 -9.93 13.39
C GLY A 330 -31.12 -10.01 12.71
N PRO A 331 -30.53 -11.21 12.63
CA PRO A 331 -29.24 -11.42 12.02
C PRO A 331 -29.26 -11.22 10.49
N SER A 332 -28.10 -10.90 9.93
CA SER A 332 -27.81 -10.88 8.50
C SER A 332 -26.66 -11.84 8.19
N PHE A 333 -26.88 -12.71 7.22
CA PHE A 333 -25.90 -13.67 6.73
C PHE A 333 -25.16 -13.17 5.49
N ASP A 334 -25.24 -11.86 5.21
CA ASP A 334 -24.69 -11.27 4.00
C ASP A 334 -23.24 -10.79 4.22
N PRO A 335 -22.23 -11.52 3.70
CA PRO A 335 -20.83 -11.15 3.89
C PRO A 335 -20.39 -9.98 3.01
N ALA A 336 -21.28 -9.36 2.23
CA ALA A 336 -20.91 -8.35 1.23
C ALA A 336 -19.97 -7.23 1.71
N PRO A 337 -20.05 -6.71 2.96
CA PRO A 337 -19.11 -5.71 3.47
C PRO A 337 -17.65 -6.16 3.54
N LEU A 338 -17.39 -7.46 3.53
CA LEU A 338 -16.07 -8.08 3.72
C LEU A 338 -15.44 -8.57 2.42
N LEU A 339 -16.21 -8.63 1.32
CA LEU A 339 -15.78 -9.37 0.13
C LEU A 339 -14.89 -8.56 -0.81
N ASN A 340 -15.09 -7.24 -0.90
CA ASN A 340 -14.43 -6.43 -1.92
C ASN A 340 -13.86 -5.15 -1.31
N PRO A 341 -12.66 -4.72 -1.72
CA PRO A 341 -12.15 -3.38 -1.39
C PRO A 341 -12.94 -2.32 -2.16
N TRP A 342 -12.63 -1.04 -1.90
CA TRP A 342 -13.15 0.04 -2.73
C TRP A 342 -12.66 -0.11 -4.17
N ALA A 343 -13.58 0.02 -5.12
CA ALA A 343 -13.26 0.06 -6.53
C ALA A 343 -13.05 1.49 -7.00
N ALA A 344 -12.09 1.73 -7.89
CA ALA A 344 -12.01 2.99 -8.61
C ALA A 344 -13.22 3.24 -9.50
N ARG A 345 -13.60 4.50 -9.67
CA ARG A 345 -14.73 4.90 -10.51
C ARG A 345 -14.44 4.79 -12.00
N TYR A 346 -13.26 5.25 -12.42
CA TYR A 346 -12.95 5.39 -13.83
C TYR A 346 -12.06 4.25 -14.32
N PRO A 347 -12.34 3.65 -15.49
CA PRO A 347 -11.40 2.76 -16.14
C PRO A 347 -10.19 3.55 -16.65
N LEU A 348 -8.99 3.00 -16.48
CA LEU A 348 -7.77 3.54 -17.09
C LEU A 348 -7.72 3.14 -18.57
N THR A 349 -8.30 3.96 -19.45
CA THR A 349 -8.46 3.64 -20.87
C THR A 349 -7.14 3.56 -21.62
N ALA A 350 -6.13 4.30 -21.18
CA ALA A 350 -4.76 4.18 -21.69
C ALA A 350 -4.15 2.78 -21.48
N PHE A 351 -4.71 2.00 -20.54
CA PHE A 351 -4.23 0.68 -20.15
C PHE A 351 -5.26 -0.45 -20.39
N GLY A 352 -6.23 -0.21 -21.27
CA GLY A 352 -7.25 -1.21 -21.65
C GLY A 352 -8.48 -1.26 -20.75
N GLY A 353 -8.55 -0.43 -19.70
CA GLY A 353 -9.77 -0.17 -18.94
C GLY A 353 -10.21 -1.28 -17.98
N ASN A 354 -9.31 -2.17 -17.58
CA ASN A 354 -9.61 -3.28 -16.65
C ASN A 354 -9.28 -2.97 -15.17
N GLU A 355 -8.80 -1.76 -14.88
CA GLU A 355 -8.46 -1.28 -13.52
C GLU A 355 -9.65 -1.35 -12.56
N LYS A 356 -9.36 -1.72 -11.31
CA LYS A 356 -10.30 -1.78 -10.19
C LYS A 356 -9.75 -1.12 -8.93
N ASN A 357 -8.45 -0.93 -8.80
CA ASN A 357 -7.79 -0.47 -7.59
C ASN A 357 -7.82 1.06 -7.48
N LEU A 358 -7.75 1.56 -6.24
CA LEU A 358 -7.52 2.98 -6.00
C LEU A 358 -6.03 3.23 -5.92
N THR A 359 -5.55 4.15 -6.76
CA THR A 359 -4.13 4.45 -6.90
C THR A 359 -3.89 5.96 -6.94
N ALA A 360 -2.63 6.36 -6.91
CA ALA A 360 -2.21 7.75 -7.10
C ALA A 360 -2.74 8.39 -8.39
N TYR A 361 -3.10 7.55 -9.36
CA TYR A 361 -3.52 7.88 -10.73
C TYR A 361 -5.00 7.60 -10.97
N ASN A 362 -5.69 6.98 -9.99
CA ASN A 362 -7.12 6.70 -10.02
C ASN A 362 -7.70 6.82 -8.60
N LEU A 363 -7.95 8.07 -8.19
CA LEU A 363 -8.17 8.43 -6.77
C LEU A 363 -9.63 8.43 -6.33
N LEU A 364 -10.57 8.40 -7.27
CA LEU A 364 -11.99 8.52 -6.96
C LEU A 364 -12.62 7.13 -6.80
N PRO A 365 -13.08 6.77 -5.60
CA PRO A 365 -13.84 5.54 -5.42
C PRO A 365 -15.20 5.63 -6.10
N HIS A 366 -15.69 4.49 -6.58
CA HIS A 366 -17.03 4.34 -7.10
C HIS A 366 -18.04 4.28 -5.93
N PRO A 367 -18.95 5.26 -5.78
CA PRO A 367 -20.00 5.19 -4.75
C PRO A 367 -20.95 4.04 -5.04
N THR A 368 -21.26 3.25 -4.02
CA THR A 368 -22.24 2.15 -4.08
C THR A 368 -23.60 2.56 -3.51
N GLY A 369 -23.63 3.66 -2.76
CA GLY A 369 -24.82 4.22 -2.14
C GLY A 369 -24.48 5.21 -1.03
N ASN A 370 -25.46 5.45 -0.16
CA ASN A 370 -25.27 6.20 1.08
C ASN A 370 -25.77 5.35 2.25
N GLU A 371 -25.02 5.37 3.36
CA GLU A 371 -25.42 4.73 4.61
C GLU A 371 -25.79 5.78 5.66
N GLN A 372 -26.87 5.52 6.39
CA GLN A 372 -27.30 6.32 7.52
C GLN A 372 -26.77 5.68 8.81
N VAL A 373 -25.70 6.24 9.37
CA VAL A 373 -25.06 5.68 10.56
C VAL A 373 -25.48 6.44 11.84
N PRO A 374 -25.63 5.75 12.98
CA PRO A 374 -25.95 6.37 14.25
C PRO A 374 -24.84 7.29 14.76
N VAL A 375 -25.24 8.39 15.35
CA VAL A 375 -24.39 9.31 16.10
C VAL A 375 -24.90 9.37 17.52
N LEU A 376 -23.99 9.25 18.49
CA LEU A 376 -24.27 9.53 19.90
C LEU A 376 -23.60 10.84 20.29
N ILE A 377 -24.33 11.69 21.00
CA ILE A 377 -23.92 13.04 21.35
C ILE A 377 -24.16 13.26 22.84
N SER A 378 -23.14 13.67 23.58
CA SER A 378 -23.26 14.12 24.97
C SER A 378 -23.22 15.64 25.01
N VAL A 379 -24.29 16.27 25.49
CA VAL A 379 -24.43 17.74 25.55
C VAL A 379 -24.44 18.19 27.01
N PRO A 380 -23.58 19.14 27.43
CA PRO A 380 -23.62 19.64 28.81
C PRO A 380 -24.98 20.23 29.14
N ASN A 381 -25.58 19.83 30.26
CA ASN A 381 -26.86 20.35 30.73
C ASN A 381 -26.71 21.47 31.77
N ILE A 382 -25.50 21.59 32.34
CA ILE A 382 -25.06 22.72 33.15
C ILE A 382 -23.59 23.05 32.84
N PRO A 383 -23.20 24.33 32.73
CA PRO A 383 -24.02 25.55 32.74
C PRO A 383 -24.74 25.80 31.39
N ALA A 384 -25.34 26.99 31.21
CA ALA A 384 -26.04 27.35 29.97
C ALA A 384 -25.10 27.32 28.74
N LYS A 385 -25.66 26.93 27.58
CA LYS A 385 -24.95 26.91 26.30
C LYS A 385 -24.32 28.29 25.98
N PRO A 386 -23.02 28.35 25.62
CA PRO A 386 -22.38 29.59 25.19
C PRO A 386 -23.07 30.18 23.94
N ALA A 387 -23.07 31.52 23.83
CA ALA A 387 -23.65 32.21 22.68
C ALA A 387 -23.00 31.81 21.34
N THR A 388 -21.71 31.46 21.36
CA THR A 388 -20.94 30.96 20.20
C THR A 388 -21.19 29.48 19.90
N GLY A 389 -22.05 28.80 20.66
CA GLY A 389 -22.21 27.34 20.63
C GLY A 389 -21.21 26.62 21.52
N TRP A 390 -21.45 25.32 21.71
CA TRP A 390 -20.52 24.44 22.43
C TRP A 390 -19.29 24.14 21.58
N PRO A 391 -18.07 24.24 22.13
CA PRO A 391 -16.92 23.57 21.55
C PRO A 391 -17.19 22.04 21.48
N VAL A 392 -16.66 21.41 20.43
CA VAL A 392 -16.91 19.99 20.13
C VAL A 392 -15.64 19.16 20.34
N THR A 393 -15.82 17.99 20.94
CA THR A 393 -14.87 16.89 21.00
C THR A 393 -15.40 15.74 20.15
N ILE A 394 -14.65 15.32 19.13
CA ILE A 394 -14.95 14.12 18.35
C ILE A 394 -14.26 12.95 19.05
N PHE A 395 -15.02 11.92 19.40
CA PHE A 395 -14.54 10.71 20.06
C PHE A 395 -14.54 9.54 19.09
N SER A 396 -13.43 8.82 19.04
CA SER A 396 -13.32 7.52 18.37
C SER A 396 -13.07 6.45 19.42
N HIS A 397 -13.77 5.32 19.31
CA HIS A 397 -13.58 4.19 20.21
C HIS A 397 -12.42 3.30 19.74
N GLY A 398 -11.91 2.44 20.63
CA GLY A 398 -10.91 1.43 20.28
C GLY A 398 -11.52 0.26 19.50
N ILE A 399 -10.66 -0.55 18.89
CA ILE A 399 -11.05 -1.80 18.23
C ILE A 399 -11.82 -2.69 19.21
N THR A 400 -12.87 -3.39 18.73
CA THR A 400 -13.85 -4.22 19.48
C THR A 400 -14.82 -3.47 20.41
N ALA A 401 -14.65 -2.15 20.56
CA ALA A 401 -15.56 -1.33 21.35
C ALA A 401 -16.69 -0.75 20.49
N ASN A 402 -17.37 0.30 20.96
CA ASN A 402 -18.40 1.00 20.21
C ASN A 402 -18.52 2.46 20.66
N ARG A 403 -19.36 3.24 19.99
CA ARG A 403 -19.58 4.67 20.22
C ARG A 403 -19.93 5.00 21.66
N LEU A 404 -20.60 4.11 22.41
CA LEU A 404 -20.96 4.35 23.81
C LEU A 404 -19.74 4.43 24.74
N SER A 405 -18.56 3.97 24.30
CA SER A 405 -17.30 4.15 25.05
C SER A 405 -17.00 5.62 25.36
N MET A 406 -17.59 6.57 24.61
CA MET A 406 -17.51 8.00 24.89
C MET A 406 -18.09 8.39 26.27
N ALA A 407 -18.96 7.55 26.85
CA ALA A 407 -19.51 7.75 28.20
C ALA A 407 -18.41 7.90 29.26
N GLY A 408 -17.25 7.25 29.06
CA GLY A 408 -16.10 7.35 29.97
C GLY A 408 -15.50 8.76 30.06
N ILE A 409 -15.74 9.64 29.08
CA ILE A 409 -15.25 11.02 29.10
C ILE A 409 -16.35 12.07 29.13
N ALA A 410 -17.61 11.68 28.88
CA ALA A 410 -18.75 12.56 28.69
C ALA A 410 -18.87 13.64 29.77
N ASP A 411 -18.90 13.25 31.05
CA ASP A 411 -19.02 14.21 32.16
C ASP A 411 -17.77 15.08 32.33
N SER A 412 -16.58 14.54 32.11
CA SER A 412 -15.34 15.33 32.22
C SER A 412 -15.28 16.43 31.14
N GLN A 413 -15.76 16.12 29.94
CA GLN A 413 -15.89 17.07 28.84
C GLN A 413 -17.01 18.08 29.11
N ALA A 414 -18.13 17.64 29.68
CA ALA A 414 -19.20 18.53 30.09
C ALA A 414 -18.77 19.54 31.16
N GLY A 415 -17.96 19.11 32.13
CA GLY A 415 -17.38 19.98 33.16
C GLY A 415 -16.47 21.09 32.59
N ILE A 416 -15.89 20.87 31.41
CA ILE A 416 -15.13 21.89 30.66
C ILE A 416 -15.91 22.46 29.47
N GLN A 417 -17.25 22.34 29.51
CA GLN A 417 -18.18 22.96 28.56
C GLN A 417 -17.98 22.47 27.12
N ARG A 418 -17.76 21.17 26.92
CA ARG A 418 -17.61 20.56 25.60
C ARG A 418 -18.72 19.54 25.33
N VAL A 419 -19.24 19.57 24.11
CA VAL A 419 -20.06 18.48 23.56
C VAL A 419 -19.13 17.37 23.10
N VAL A 420 -19.48 16.11 23.39
CA VAL A 420 -18.78 14.95 22.83
C VAL A 420 -19.66 14.33 21.76
N ILE A 421 -19.09 14.00 20.60
CA ILE A 421 -19.78 13.32 19.50
C ILE A 421 -19.01 12.04 19.17
N GLY A 422 -19.71 10.92 19.11
CA GLY A 422 -19.14 9.62 18.74
C GLY A 422 -19.96 8.93 17.66
N ILE A 423 -19.24 8.28 16.74
CA ILE A 423 -19.78 7.30 15.79
C ILE A 423 -19.02 5.99 15.96
N ASP A 424 -19.56 4.90 15.42
CA ASP A 424 -18.81 3.66 15.38
C ASP A 424 -17.84 3.62 14.21
N LEU A 425 -16.74 2.88 14.39
CA LEU A 425 -15.90 2.38 13.30
C LEU A 425 -16.74 1.50 12.34
N PRO A 426 -16.29 1.27 11.09
CA PRO A 426 -16.93 0.27 10.22
C PRO A 426 -17.06 -1.07 10.94
N LEU A 427 -18.19 -1.78 10.77
CA LEU A 427 -18.45 -3.09 11.38
C LEU A 427 -18.43 -3.11 12.92
N HIS A 428 -18.63 -1.94 13.53
CA HIS A 428 -18.83 -1.78 14.96
C HIS A 428 -20.21 -1.16 15.24
N GLY A 429 -20.70 -1.32 16.46
CA GLY A 429 -22.04 -0.84 16.81
C GLY A 429 -22.47 -1.29 18.20
N LEU A 430 -23.66 -0.86 18.58
CA LEU A 430 -24.27 -1.22 19.86
C LEU A 430 -25.01 -2.55 19.78
N ALA A 431 -25.06 -3.25 20.92
CA ALA A 431 -25.84 -4.46 21.08
C ALA A 431 -27.34 -4.14 21.15
N LEU A 432 -28.20 -5.13 20.85
CA LEU A 432 -29.66 -5.01 20.88
C LEU A 432 -30.23 -4.49 22.23
N THR A 433 -29.51 -4.74 23.32
CA THR A 433 -29.93 -4.37 24.67
C THR A 433 -29.56 -2.93 25.06
N ASP A 434 -28.77 -2.25 24.23
CA ASP A 434 -28.32 -0.90 24.52
C ASP A 434 -29.44 0.13 24.29
N PRO A 435 -29.66 1.08 25.22
CA PRO A 435 -30.70 2.10 25.06
C PRO A 435 -30.50 3.03 23.86
N PHE A 436 -29.29 3.11 23.29
CA PHE A 436 -28.98 3.94 22.12
C PHE A 436 -28.86 3.14 20.82
N PHE A 437 -29.25 1.86 20.83
CA PHE A 437 -29.28 0.99 19.64
C PHE A 437 -30.26 1.51 18.58
N SER A 438 -29.84 1.52 17.32
CA SER A 438 -30.60 2.12 16.21
C SER A 438 -31.24 1.11 15.25
N GLY A 439 -30.95 -0.18 15.38
CA GLY A 439 -31.48 -1.22 14.48
C GLY A 439 -30.54 -1.59 13.33
N TYR A 440 -30.93 -2.59 12.53
CA TYR A 440 -30.14 -3.08 11.38
C TYR A 440 -30.80 -2.85 10.01
N LYS A 441 -32.06 -2.42 9.99
CA LYS A 441 -32.89 -2.44 8.79
C LYS A 441 -32.39 -1.50 7.68
N ASP A 442 -32.29 -2.03 6.46
CA ASP A 442 -31.98 -1.28 5.23
C ASP A 442 -32.87 -0.03 5.08
N GLY A 443 -32.27 1.09 4.66
CA GLY A 443 -32.97 2.35 4.42
C GLY A 443 -33.36 3.12 5.70
N THR A 444 -32.89 2.70 6.87
CA THR A 444 -33.06 3.42 8.14
C THR A 444 -31.70 3.84 8.72
N THR A 445 -31.70 4.65 9.79
CA THR A 445 -30.46 4.84 10.57
C THR A 445 -30.17 3.54 11.29
N ARG A 446 -29.01 2.92 11.02
CA ARG A 446 -28.73 1.54 11.45
C ARG A 446 -27.29 1.33 11.89
N GLU A 447 -27.09 0.43 12.84
CA GLU A 447 -25.76 0.04 13.32
C GLU A 447 -24.85 -0.40 12.17
N ARG A 448 -23.57 -0.05 12.27
CA ARG A 448 -22.58 -0.37 11.22
C ARG A 448 -22.14 -1.83 11.25
N THR A 449 -22.57 -2.62 12.24
CA THR A 449 -22.43 -4.08 12.24
C THR A 449 -23.42 -4.76 11.32
N PHE A 450 -24.48 -4.08 10.85
CA PHE A 450 -25.56 -4.63 10.01
C PHE A 450 -26.29 -5.85 10.58
N GLY A 451 -26.03 -6.20 11.85
CA GLY A 451 -26.50 -7.43 12.47
C GLY A 451 -25.84 -8.67 11.88
N LEU A 452 -24.60 -8.58 11.40
CA LEU A 452 -23.89 -9.73 10.82
C LEU A 452 -23.87 -10.94 11.77
N ASP A 453 -24.05 -12.12 11.19
CA ASP A 453 -23.94 -13.44 11.80
C ASP A 453 -23.17 -14.32 10.79
N LEU A 454 -21.85 -14.21 10.86
CA LEU A 454 -20.89 -14.84 9.94
C LEU A 454 -19.86 -15.69 10.67
N MET A 455 -19.89 -15.70 12.01
CA MET A 455 -19.05 -16.57 12.83
C MET A 455 -19.86 -17.18 13.98
N ASN A 456 -19.37 -18.30 14.49
CA ASN A 456 -19.93 -18.93 15.68
C ASN A 456 -19.22 -18.40 16.93
N GLU A 457 -19.91 -17.76 17.87
CA GLU A 457 -19.27 -17.09 19.01
C GLU A 457 -18.71 -18.05 20.06
N SER A 458 -19.19 -19.30 20.07
CA SER A 458 -18.68 -20.35 20.96
C SER A 458 -17.33 -20.89 20.50
N THR A 459 -17.12 -20.99 19.18
CA THR A 459 -15.94 -21.66 18.59
C THR A 459 -14.98 -20.70 17.90
N GLY A 460 -15.42 -19.50 17.52
CA GLY A 460 -14.67 -18.57 16.69
C GLY A 460 -14.56 -19.00 15.21
N ALA A 461 -15.24 -20.08 14.82
CA ALA A 461 -15.17 -20.60 13.46
C ALA A 461 -16.06 -19.79 12.50
N PRO A 462 -15.68 -19.68 11.20
CA PRO A 462 -16.54 -19.08 10.19
C PRO A 462 -17.85 -19.85 10.02
N GLY A 463 -18.93 -19.12 9.77
CA GLY A 463 -20.28 -19.64 9.51
C GLY A 463 -21.30 -19.17 10.55
N PRO A 464 -22.58 -19.06 10.15
CA PRO A 464 -23.61 -18.52 11.01
C PRO A 464 -24.07 -19.50 12.09
N ASP A 465 -24.54 -18.97 13.22
CA ASP A 465 -25.13 -19.78 14.30
C ASP A 465 -26.47 -19.27 14.86
N GLY A 466 -26.98 -18.17 14.29
CA GLY A 466 -28.24 -17.53 14.68
C GLY A 466 -28.07 -16.44 15.73
N ILE A 467 -26.85 -16.18 16.18
CA ILE A 467 -26.50 -15.11 17.12
C ILE A 467 -25.81 -13.99 16.33
N ILE A 468 -26.11 -12.74 16.70
CA ILE A 468 -25.51 -11.58 16.05
C ILE A 468 -24.10 -11.40 16.59
N ASP A 469 -23.15 -11.29 15.66
CA ASP A 469 -21.74 -11.07 15.94
C ASP A 469 -21.53 -9.76 16.71
N SER A 470 -20.64 -9.83 17.70
CA SER A 470 -20.33 -8.68 18.55
C SER A 470 -19.66 -7.52 17.79
N SER A 471 -19.68 -6.32 18.39
CA SER A 471 -19.02 -5.14 17.82
C SER A 471 -17.55 -5.42 17.50
N GLY A 472 -17.14 -5.20 16.26
CA GLY A 472 -15.76 -5.46 15.84
C GLY A 472 -15.37 -6.93 15.80
N ALA A 473 -16.34 -7.87 15.79
CA ALA A 473 -16.05 -9.26 15.43
C ALA A 473 -15.48 -9.37 14.01
N HIS A 474 -15.89 -8.45 13.13
CA HIS A 474 -15.40 -8.30 11.76
C HIS A 474 -14.75 -6.92 11.57
N MET A 475 -13.75 -6.85 10.70
CA MET A 475 -13.00 -5.62 10.42
C MET A 475 -12.58 -5.57 8.95
N ILE A 476 -12.34 -4.34 8.48
CA ILE A 476 -11.88 -4.00 7.13
C ILE A 476 -10.76 -2.97 7.19
#